data_AF-A0A6G0XGK8-F1
#
_entry.id   AF-A0A6G0XGK8-F1
#
_cell.length_a   1.000
_cell.length_b   1.000
_cell.length_c   1.000
_cell.angle_alpha   90.00
_cell.angle_beta   90.00
_cell.angle_gamma   90.00
#
_symmetry.space_group_name_H-M   'P 1'
#
loop_
_entity.id
_entity.type
_entity.pdbx_description
1 polymer ?
#
loop_
_entity_poly.entity_id
_entity_poly.type
_entity_poly.pdbx_seq_one_letter_code
_entity_poly.pdbx_strand_id
1 'polypeptide(L)'
;MLETIDADPWGKLYKLVTRKLQGPPATTNMDAQAVLRITDTLFPTRPLVDTQILPVDVEFPPFSAEEVDKAVYRAQKITAPGMDGITGRILSAVYRFRPTMLTGLYNSVRQGWYCTS
;
A
#
# COMPACT_ATOMS: atom_id res chain seq x y z
N MET A 1 -36.54 -4.15 7.70
CA MET A 1 -36.23 -3.80 6.30
C MET A 1 -34.77 -3.31 6.15
N LEU A 2 -33.82 -3.89 6.89
CA LEU A 2 -32.38 -3.59 6.82
C LEU A 2 -31.52 -4.83 6.47
N GLU A 3 -32.08 -6.04 6.57
CA GLU A 3 -31.33 -7.29 6.35
C GLU A 3 -31.04 -7.61 4.88
N THR A 4 -31.71 -6.95 3.93
CA THR A 4 -31.48 -7.18 2.49
C THR A 4 -30.33 -6.33 1.93
N ILE A 5 -29.75 -5.43 2.73
CA ILE A 5 -28.64 -4.55 2.33
C ILE A 5 -27.29 -5.29 2.40
N ASP A 6 -27.16 -6.24 3.32
CA ASP A 6 -25.92 -6.97 3.58
C ASP A 6 -25.63 -8.08 2.54
N ALA A 7 -26.65 -8.48 1.78
CA ALA A 7 -26.52 -9.52 0.77
C ALA A 7 -25.93 -9.01 -0.56
N ASP A 8 -25.99 -7.70 -0.83
CA ASP A 8 -25.47 -7.12 -2.09
C ASP A 8 -25.06 -5.65 -1.89
N PRO A 9 -23.98 -5.40 -1.11
CA PRO A 9 -23.57 -4.05 -0.72
C PRO A 9 -23.22 -3.11 -1.89
N TRP A 10 -22.84 -3.66 -3.06
CA TRP A 10 -22.59 -2.92 -4.32
C TRP A 10 -23.59 -3.28 -5.44
N GLY A 11 -24.77 -3.68 -5.00
CA GLY A 11 -25.73 -4.40 -5.80
C GLY A 11 -26.67 -3.64 -6.68
N LYS A 12 -27.86 -4.22 -6.83
CA LYS A 12 -28.99 -3.63 -7.55
C LYS A 12 -29.30 -2.20 -7.09
N LEU A 13 -29.17 -1.90 -5.80
CA LEU A 13 -29.36 -0.55 -5.25
C LEU A 13 -28.24 0.40 -5.70
N TYR A 14 -26.98 -0.04 -5.63
CA TYR A 14 -25.85 0.74 -6.15
C TYR A 14 -25.98 0.99 -7.66
N LYS A 15 -26.40 -0.01 -8.46
CA LYS A 15 -26.72 0.15 -9.89
C LYS A 15 -27.88 1.12 -10.13
N LEU A 16 -28.89 1.11 -9.26
CA LEU A 16 -30.06 1.97 -9.41
C LEU A 16 -29.72 3.43 -9.04
N VAL A 17 -28.90 3.63 -8.00
CA VAL A 17 -28.36 4.93 -7.59
C VAL A 17 -27.38 5.47 -8.64
N THR A 18 -26.45 4.65 -9.13
CA THR A 18 -25.52 5.07 -10.20
C THR A 18 -26.24 5.35 -11.51
N ARG A 19 -27.29 4.59 -11.88
CA ARG A 19 -28.16 4.90 -13.03
C ARG A 19 -28.96 6.20 -12.84
N LYS A 20 -29.29 6.56 -11.60
CA LYS A 20 -29.92 7.85 -11.26
C LYS A 20 -28.92 9.00 -11.24
N LEU A 21 -27.65 8.71 -10.93
CA LEU A 21 -26.51 9.65 -10.96
C LEU A 21 -25.85 9.76 -12.34
N GLN A 22 -26.16 8.84 -13.27
CA GLN A 22 -25.86 8.98 -14.69
C GLN A 22 -26.72 10.13 -15.25
N GLY A 23 -26.27 11.35 -14.95
CA GLY A 23 -26.59 12.51 -15.74
C GLY A 23 -26.06 12.36 -17.17
N PRO A 24 -26.37 13.32 -18.06
CA PRO A 24 -25.91 13.31 -19.45
C PRO A 24 -24.40 13.01 -19.54
N PRO A 25 -23.95 12.32 -20.62
CA PRO A 25 -22.61 11.76 -20.71
C PRO A 25 -21.56 12.78 -20.27
N ALA A 26 -20.84 12.43 -19.21
CA ALA A 26 -19.74 13.22 -18.68
C ALA A 26 -18.53 13.09 -19.60
N THR A 27 -18.61 13.75 -20.77
CA THR A 27 -17.51 14.24 -21.60
C THR A 27 -18.07 14.73 -22.95
N THR A 28 -18.72 15.89 -22.95
CA THR A 28 -18.77 16.68 -24.19
C THR A 28 -18.64 18.14 -23.79
N ASN A 29 -17.37 18.59 -23.75
CA ASN A 29 -16.92 19.97 -23.54
C ASN A 29 -16.97 20.50 -22.10
N MET A 30 -16.32 19.80 -21.16
CA MET A 30 -15.90 20.50 -19.94
C MET A 30 -14.72 21.40 -20.30
N ASP A 31 -14.94 22.71 -20.21
CA ASP A 31 -13.92 23.74 -20.45
C ASP A 31 -12.66 23.43 -19.62
N ALA A 32 -11.49 23.47 -20.25
CA ALA A 32 -10.20 23.20 -19.60
C ALA A 32 -10.01 24.09 -18.36
N GLN A 33 -10.54 25.32 -18.38
CA GLN A 33 -10.50 26.22 -17.23
C GLN A 33 -11.40 25.77 -16.07
N ALA A 34 -12.50 25.06 -16.35
CA ALA A 34 -13.34 24.47 -15.31
C ALA A 34 -12.63 23.29 -14.64
N VAL A 35 -11.94 22.44 -15.41
CA VAL A 35 -11.12 21.34 -14.87
C VAL A 35 -10.04 21.91 -13.95
N LEU A 36 -9.28 22.90 -14.42
CA LEU A 36 -8.19 23.52 -13.65
C LEU A 36 -8.67 24.15 -12.34
N ARG A 37 -9.78 24.90 -12.38
CA ARG A 37 -10.37 25.47 -11.16
C ARG A 37 -10.79 24.42 -10.14
N ILE A 38 -11.37 23.31 -10.60
CA ILE A 38 -11.76 22.21 -9.73
C ILE A 38 -10.53 21.52 -9.16
N THR A 39 -9.49 21.26 -9.97
CA THR A 39 -8.26 20.64 -9.48
C THR A 39 -7.53 21.53 -8.47
N ASP A 40 -7.47 22.84 -8.70
CA ASP A 40 -6.83 23.78 -7.76
C ASP A 40 -7.59 23.87 -6.43
N THR A 41 -8.93 23.78 -6.49
CA THR A 41 -9.77 23.83 -5.29
C THR A 41 -9.70 22.52 -4.49
N LEU A 42 -9.68 21.37 -5.18
CA LEU A 42 -9.66 20.05 -4.53
C LEU A 42 -8.25 19.64 -4.07
N PHE A 43 -7.22 20.08 -4.81
CA PHE A 43 -5.82 19.74 -4.56
C PHE A 43 -5.00 21.03 -4.46
N PRO A 44 -5.22 21.85 -3.41
CA PRO A 44 -4.46 23.08 -3.24
C PRO A 44 -2.97 22.75 -3.11
N THR A 45 -2.13 23.44 -3.88
CA THR A 45 -0.67 23.33 -3.79
C THR A 45 -0.23 23.76 -2.40
N ARG A 46 0.16 22.79 -1.57
CA ARG A 46 0.74 23.06 -0.26
C ARG A 46 2.22 23.41 -0.47
N PRO A 47 2.77 24.38 0.28
CA PRO A 47 4.20 24.60 0.28
C PRO A 47 4.88 23.28 0.68
N LEU A 48 5.96 22.94 0.00
CA LEU A 48 6.81 21.83 0.40
C LEU A 48 7.31 22.14 1.80
N VAL A 49 6.80 21.40 2.79
CA VAL A 49 7.38 21.41 4.12
C VAL A 49 8.72 20.72 3.98
N ASP A 50 9.79 21.48 4.17
CA ASP A 50 11.14 20.92 4.33
C ASP A 50 11.12 20.11 5.62
N THR A 51 10.81 18.81 5.48
CA THR A 51 10.96 17.86 6.56
C THR A 51 12.45 17.62 6.67
N GLN A 52 13.12 18.46 7.46
CA GLN A 52 14.50 18.23 7.81
C GLN A 52 14.58 16.86 8.48
N ILE A 53 15.11 15.89 7.74
CA ILE A 53 15.47 14.59 8.27
C ILE A 53 16.69 14.86 9.14
N LEU A 54 16.45 15.12 10.43
CA LEU A 54 17.54 15.23 11.39
C LEU A 54 18.25 13.87 11.42
N PRO A 55 19.58 13.82 11.22
CA PRO A 55 20.33 12.59 11.39
C PRO A 55 20.23 12.21 12.86
N VAL A 56 19.37 11.24 13.13
CA VAL A 56 19.26 10.59 14.42
C VAL A 56 20.33 9.51 14.42
N ASP A 57 21.42 9.73 15.16
CA ASP A 57 22.44 8.71 15.48
C ASP A 57 21.85 7.67 16.45
N VAL A 58 20.79 6.98 16.01
CA VAL A 58 20.32 5.78 16.70
C VAL A 58 21.01 4.60 16.03
N GLU A 59 21.94 4.00 16.77
CA GLU A 59 22.44 2.68 16.47
C GLU A 59 21.27 1.68 16.58
N PHE A 60 20.59 1.44 15.45
CA PHE A 60 19.61 0.37 15.38
C PHE A 60 20.33 -0.98 15.34
N PRO A 61 20.07 -1.88 16.30
CA PRO A 61 20.69 -3.20 16.30
C PRO A 61 20.28 -3.98 15.04
N PRO A 62 21.13 -4.89 14.54
CA PRO A 62 20.77 -5.76 13.43
C PRO A 62 19.57 -6.63 13.81
N PHE A 63 18.75 -6.99 12.82
CA PHE A 63 17.65 -7.91 13.04
C PHE A 63 18.17 -9.26 13.53
N SER A 64 17.59 -9.73 14.63
CA SER A 64 17.86 -11.06 15.17
C SER A 64 17.17 -12.14 14.33
N ALA A 65 17.68 -13.37 14.42
CA ALA A 65 17.06 -14.51 13.74
C ALA A 65 15.62 -14.76 14.23
N GLU A 66 15.35 -14.52 15.51
CA GLU A 66 14.03 -14.72 16.12
C GLU A 66 12.98 -13.69 15.64
N GLU A 67 13.40 -12.45 15.41
CA GLU A 67 12.51 -11.42 14.84
C GLU A 67 12.12 -11.76 13.40
N VAL A 68 13.08 -12.26 12.61
CA VAL A 68 12.82 -12.71 11.24
C VAL A 68 11.92 -13.93 11.23
N ASP A 69 12.10 -14.89 12.15
CA ASP A 69 11.23 -16.07 12.29
C ASP A 69 9.77 -15.67 12.58
N LYS A 70 9.57 -14.77 13.55
CA LYS A 70 8.25 -14.21 13.86
C LYS A 70 7.62 -13.50 12.66
N ALA A 71 8.42 -12.77 11.88
CA ALA A 71 7.94 -12.08 10.69
C ALA A 71 7.53 -13.06 9.58
N VAL A 72 8.33 -14.10 9.33
CA VAL A 72 8.01 -15.16 8.36
C VAL A 72 6.76 -15.92 8.78
N TYR A 73 6.63 -16.25 10.06
CA TYR A 73 5.42 -16.89 10.59
C TYR A 73 4.17 -16.04 10.35
N ARG A 74 4.24 -14.72 10.59
CA ARG A 74 3.12 -13.80 10.28
C ARG A 74 2.83 -13.71 8.79
N ALA A 75 3.87 -13.77 7.95
CA ALA A 75 3.75 -13.69 6.50
C ALA A 75 3.08 -14.94 5.89
N GLN A 76 3.04 -16.08 6.58
CA GLN A 76 2.38 -17.32 6.11
C GLN A 76 0.89 -17.18 5.82
N LYS A 77 0.25 -16.11 6.31
CA LYS A 77 -1.16 -15.83 6.05
C LYS A 77 -1.43 -15.82 4.54
N ILE A 78 -2.64 -16.25 4.16
CA ILE A 78 -3.11 -16.24 2.77
C ILE A 78 -3.39 -14.79 2.37
N THR A 79 -2.31 -14.05 2.14
CA THR A 79 -2.31 -12.70 1.61
C THR A 79 -2.17 -12.80 0.10
N ALA A 80 -2.83 -11.89 -0.63
CA ALA A 80 -2.65 -11.79 -2.07
C ALA A 80 -1.15 -11.62 -2.38
N PRO A 81 -0.61 -12.34 -3.38
CA PRO A 81 0.78 -12.18 -3.78
C PRO A 81 1.02 -10.76 -4.27
N GLY A 82 2.24 -10.25 -4.06
CA GLY A 82 2.66 -8.98 -4.63
C GLY A 82 2.74 -9.05 -6.16
N MET A 83 3.14 -7.94 -6.77
CA MET A 83 3.43 -7.88 -8.21
C MET A 83 4.51 -8.89 -8.64
N ASP A 84 5.35 -9.30 -7.71
CA ASP A 84 6.40 -10.32 -7.85
C ASP A 84 5.87 -11.76 -7.84
N GLY A 85 4.59 -11.98 -7.51
CA GLY A 85 4.01 -13.33 -7.40
C GLY A 85 4.48 -14.11 -6.18
N ILE A 86 5.26 -13.50 -5.28
CA ILE A 86 5.84 -14.21 -4.12
C ILE A 86 4.82 -14.20 -2.98
N THR A 87 4.15 -15.33 -2.78
CA THR A 87 3.26 -15.52 -1.63
C THR A 87 4.06 -15.79 -0.36
N GLY A 88 3.55 -15.40 0.80
CA GLY A 88 4.20 -15.70 2.09
C GLY A 88 4.41 -17.19 2.39
N ARG A 89 3.66 -18.08 1.72
CA ARG A 89 3.93 -19.54 1.73
C ARG A 89 5.25 -19.91 1.06
N ILE A 90 5.58 -19.26 -0.06
CA ILE A 90 6.85 -19.45 -0.78
C ILE A 90 7.98 -18.92 0.10
N LEU A 91 7.81 -17.73 0.66
CA LEU A 91 8.79 -17.14 1.59
C LEU A 91 9.09 -18.06 2.77
N SER A 92 8.04 -18.67 3.33
CA SER A 92 8.18 -19.60 4.46
C SER A 92 8.83 -20.93 4.08
N ALA A 93 8.53 -21.43 2.88
CA ALA A 93 9.21 -22.61 2.35
C ALA A 93 10.72 -22.33 2.18
N VAL A 94 11.08 -21.20 1.58
CA VAL A 94 12.49 -20.79 1.41
C VAL A 94 13.19 -20.62 2.76
N TYR A 95 12.55 -19.97 3.72
CA TYR A 95 13.10 -19.77 5.06
C TYR A 95 13.37 -21.10 5.77
N ARG A 96 12.50 -22.10 5.59
CA ARG A 96 12.68 -23.45 6.15
C ARG A 96 13.92 -24.15 5.59
N PHE A 97 14.30 -23.88 4.34
CA PHE A 97 15.52 -24.45 3.73
C PHE A 97 16.78 -23.64 4.03
N ARG A 98 16.68 -22.31 4.13
CA ARG A 98 17.81 -21.40 4.38
C ARG A 98 17.40 -20.25 5.31
N PRO A 99 17.40 -20.46 6.63
CA PRO A 99 16.97 -19.44 7.58
C PRO A 99 17.89 -18.22 7.61
N THR A 100 19.19 -18.41 7.39
CA THR A 100 20.19 -17.34 7.43
C THR A 100 20.12 -16.38 6.24
N MET A 101 19.53 -16.81 5.12
CA MET A 101 19.46 -16.01 3.89
C MET A 101 18.60 -14.77 4.05
N LEU A 102 17.40 -14.90 4.65
CA LEU A 102 16.51 -13.77 4.86
C LEU A 102 17.07 -12.80 5.91
N THR A 103 17.65 -13.30 6.99
CA THR A 103 18.29 -12.45 8.01
C THR A 103 19.46 -11.65 7.43
N GLY A 104 20.30 -12.29 6.61
CA GLY A 104 21.39 -11.60 5.89
C GLY A 104 20.87 -10.54 4.92
N LEU A 105 19.84 -10.87 4.14
CA LEU A 105 19.21 -9.96 3.18
C LEU A 105 18.61 -8.73 3.88
N TYR A 106 17.82 -8.91 4.94
CA TYR A 106 17.23 -7.79 5.66
C TYR A 106 18.29 -6.87 6.26
N ASN A 107 19.36 -7.43 6.81
CA ASN A 107 20.46 -6.65 7.36
C ASN A 107 21.32 -5.96 6.29
N SER A 108 21.48 -6.56 5.09
CA SER A 108 22.22 -5.93 3.99
C SER A 108 21.43 -4.78 3.34
N VAL A 109 20.13 -4.98 3.12
CA VAL A 109 19.24 -3.91 2.64
C VAL A 109 19.26 -2.77 3.64
N ARG A 110 19.14 -3.06 4.94
CA ARG A 110 19.27 -2.03 5.98
C ARG A 110 20.54 -1.18 5.81
N GLN A 111 21.72 -1.79 5.71
CA GLN A 111 22.98 -1.06 5.57
C GLN A 111 23.04 -0.23 4.28
N GLY A 112 22.54 -0.76 3.16
CA GLY A 112 22.54 -0.04 1.87
C GLY A 112 21.71 1.24 1.87
N TRP A 113 20.61 1.29 2.64
CA TRP A 113 19.72 2.46 2.71
C TRP A 113 20.29 3.60 3.56
N TYR A 114 21.22 3.32 4.48
CA TYR A 114 21.91 4.35 5.27
C TYR A 114 23.21 4.85 4.62
N CYS A 115 23.72 4.20 3.57
CA CYS A 115 24.95 4.62 2.88
C CYS A 115 24.72 5.50 1.64
N THR A 116 23.47 5.66 1.18
CA THR A 116 23.15 6.44 -0.04
C THR A 116 22.43 7.76 0.21
N SER A 117 22.38 8.22 1.47
CA SER A 117 21.78 9.51 1.86
C SER A 117 22.83 10.45 2.42
#